data_AF-X5Q086-F1
#
_entry.id   AF-X5Q086-F1
#
_cell.length_a   1.000
_cell.length_b   1.000
_cell.length_c   1.000
_cell.angle_alpha   90.00
_cell.angle_beta   90.00
_cell.angle_gamma   90.00
#
_symmetry.space_group_name_H-M   'P 1'
#
loop_
_entity.id
_entity.type
_entity.pdbx_description
1 polymer ?
#
loop_
_entity_poly.entity_id
_entity_poly.type
_entity_poly.pdbx_seq_one_letter_code
_entity_poly.pdbx_strand_id
1 'polypeptide(L)'
;MAQLYCRLRKQMANGEQFRADAFEHACAKNDIEHRTTKPSIHGPMGQVERMNRPLKDATVKRLHYESHDQLRRHLADFVAVYNSA
;
A
#
# COMPACT_ATOMS: atom_id res chain seq x y z
N MET A 1 -16.75 7.25 -0.53
CA MET A 1 -15.74 6.19 -0.75
C MET A 1 -16.05 4.91 0.02
N ALA A 2 -16.48 4.98 1.29
CA ALA A 2 -17.07 3.83 2.03
C ALA A 2 -18.25 3.12 1.33
N GLN A 3 -18.94 3.80 0.41
CA GLN A 3 -20.10 3.27 -0.30
C GLN A 3 -19.77 2.15 -1.29
N LEU A 4 -18.55 2.12 -1.86
CA LEU A 4 -18.15 1.07 -2.81
C LEU A 4 -17.88 -0.24 -2.09
N TYR A 5 -17.12 -0.19 -0.99
CA TYR A 5 -16.85 -1.31 -0.12
C TYR A 5 -18.13 -2.00 0.38
N CYS A 6 -19.06 -1.23 0.95
CA CYS A 6 -20.34 -1.76 1.44
C CYS A 6 -21.21 -2.35 0.32
N ARG A 7 -21.12 -1.83 -0.91
CA ARG A 7 -21.85 -2.36 -2.06
C ARG A 7 -21.25 -3.70 -2.51
N LEU A 8 -19.93 -3.77 -2.70
CA LEU A 8 -19.25 -4.99 -3.14
C LEU A 8 -19.45 -6.13 -2.15
N ARG A 9 -19.34 -5.86 -0.84
CA ARG A 9 -19.61 -6.87 0.20
C ARG A 9 -21.03 -7.44 0.14
N LYS A 10 -22.03 -6.59 -0.08
CA LYS A 10 -23.44 -7.03 -0.24
C LYS A 10 -23.63 -7.87 -1.49
N GLN A 11 -23.09 -7.44 -2.63
CA GLN A 11 -23.18 -8.20 -3.88
C GLN A 11 -22.50 -9.57 -3.76
N MET A 12 -21.34 -9.63 -3.11
CA MET A 12 -20.64 -10.88 -2.82
C MET A 12 -21.45 -11.81 -1.89
N ALA A 13 -22.08 -11.26 -0.83
CA ALA A 13 -22.91 -12.03 0.09
C ALA A 13 -24.19 -12.58 -0.56
N ASN A 14 -24.76 -11.83 -1.50
CA ASN A 14 -25.96 -12.23 -2.25
C ASN A 14 -25.65 -13.16 -3.43
N GLY A 15 -24.38 -13.45 -3.73
CA GLY A 15 -23.99 -14.23 -4.92
C GLY A 15 -24.28 -13.52 -6.25
N GLU A 16 -24.39 -12.19 -6.23
CA GLU A 16 -24.66 -11.38 -7.41
C GLU A 16 -23.41 -11.22 -8.27
N GLN A 17 -23.58 -11.10 -9.59
CA GLN A 17 -22.50 -10.70 -10.48
C GLN A 17 -22.17 -9.22 -10.29
N PHE A 18 -20.89 -8.89 -10.16
CA PHE A 18 -20.42 -7.50 -10.01
C PHE A 18 -19.19 -7.24 -10.88
N ARG A 19 -18.90 -5.95 -11.12
CA ARG A 19 -17.64 -5.48 -11.70
C ARG A 19 -16.94 -4.60 -10.69
N ALA A 20 -15.68 -4.90 -10.42
CA ALA A 20 -14.83 -4.13 -9.52
C ALA A 20 -13.39 -4.17 -10.03
N ASP A 21 -12.61 -3.15 -9.71
CA ASP A 21 -11.16 -3.22 -9.84
C ASP A 21 -10.62 -4.36 -8.97
N ALA A 22 -9.53 -4.99 -9.44
CA ALA A 22 -8.92 -6.12 -8.73
C ALA A 22 -8.54 -5.77 -7.28
N PHE A 23 -8.09 -4.53 -7.05
CA PHE A 23 -7.75 -4.04 -5.72
C PHE A 23 -8.99 -3.87 -4.82
N GLU A 24 -10.06 -3.26 -5.32
CA GLU A 24 -11.33 -3.10 -4.58
C GLU A 24 -11.94 -4.46 -4.21
N HIS A 25 -11.87 -5.43 -5.13
CA HIS A 25 -12.30 -6.80 -4.86
C HIS A 25 -11.45 -7.46 -3.75
N ALA A 26 -10.13 -7.30 -3.80
CA ALA A 26 -9.23 -7.84 -2.78
C ALA A 26 -9.50 -7.20 -1.40
N CYS A 27 -9.73 -5.89 -1.33
CA CYS A 27 -10.13 -5.21 -0.11
C CYS A 27 -11.45 -5.75 0.46
N ALA A 28 -12.49 -5.90 -0.36
CA ALA A 28 -13.77 -6.46 0.07
C ALA A 28 -13.67 -7.93 0.53
N LYS A 29 -12.83 -8.74 -0.10
CA LYS A 29 -12.59 -10.14 0.29
C LYS A 29 -11.92 -10.24 1.66
N ASN A 30 -11.01 -9.32 1.98
CA ASN A 30 -10.26 -9.30 3.24
C ASN A 30 -10.91 -8.43 4.33
N ASP A 31 -12.14 -7.94 4.11
CA ASP A 31 -12.86 -7.06 5.04
C ASP A 31 -12.11 -5.75 5.36
N ILE A 32 -11.40 -5.20 4.37
CA ILE A 32 -10.61 -3.96 4.49
C ILE A 32 -11.36 -2.81 3.82
N GLU A 33 -11.68 -1.76 4.58
CA GLU A 33 -12.26 -0.55 4.03
C GLU A 33 -11.19 0.28 3.30
N HIS A 34 -11.30 0.39 1.97
CA HIS A 34 -10.43 1.25 1.18
C HIS A 34 -10.89 2.71 1.25
N ARG A 35 -10.05 3.57 1.84
CA ARG A 35 -10.30 5.02 1.95
C ARG A 35 -9.33 5.78 1.06
N THR A 36 -9.89 6.60 0.16
CA THR A 36 -9.10 7.49 -0.68
C THR A 36 -9.22 8.94 -0.23
N THR A 37 -8.12 9.67 -0.32
CA THR A 37 -8.07 11.11 -0.09
C THR A 37 -8.14 11.83 -1.43
N LYS A 38 -8.58 13.10 -1.43
CA LYS A 38 -8.56 13.90 -2.65
C LYS A 38 -7.12 14.01 -3.17
N PRO A 39 -6.90 13.96 -4.50
CA PRO A 39 -5.58 14.19 -5.08
C PRO A 39 -4.97 15.52 -4.60
N SER A 40 -3.64 15.53 -4.43
CA SER A 40 -2.85 16.71 -4.05
C SER A 40 -3.03 17.25 -2.63
N ILE A 41 -3.62 16.47 -1.71
CA ILE A 41 -3.60 16.78 -0.28
C ILE A 41 -2.40 16.09 0.38
N HIS A 42 -1.41 16.88 0.80
CA HIS A 42 -0.15 16.39 1.36
C HIS A 42 -0.31 15.81 2.79
N GLY A 43 -1.23 16.36 3.60
CA GLY A 43 -1.36 16.02 5.02
C GLY A 43 -1.64 14.54 5.31
N PRO A 44 -2.71 13.94 4.73
CA PRO A 44 -3.06 12.54 4.97
C PRO A 44 -1.99 11.53 4.54
N MET A 45 -1.16 11.89 3.55
CA MET A 45 -0.03 11.07 3.07
C MET A 45 1.27 11.35 3.85
N GLY A 46 1.27 12.35 4.73
CA GLY A 46 2.46 12.83 5.42
C GLY A 46 3.10 11.79 6.34
N GLN A 47 2.35 10.84 6.89
CA GLN A 47 2.95 9.74 7.67
C GLN A 47 3.80 8.82 6.77
N VAL A 48 3.26 8.41 5.62
CA VAL A 48 3.97 7.59 4.65
C VAL A 48 5.20 8.32 4.11
N GLU A 49 5.08 9.61 3.83
CA GLU A 49 6.21 10.43 3.42
C GLU A 49 7.29 10.54 4.50
N ARG A 50 6.92 10.76 5.77
CA ARG A 50 7.86 10.81 6.89
C ARG A 50 8.59 9.48 7.09
N MET A 51 7.91 8.36 6.93
CA MET A 51 8.53 7.03 7.04
C MET A 51 9.46 6.74 5.85
N ASN A 52 9.05 7.10 4.64
CA ASN A 52 9.81 6.75 3.43
C ASN A 52 10.96 7.71 3.11
N ARG A 53 10.96 8.93 3.67
CA ARG A 53 11.99 9.95 3.36
C ARG A 53 13.40 9.55 3.81
N PRO A 54 13.66 9.14 5.07
CA PRO A 54 15.01 8.74 5.48
C PRO A 54 15.56 7.56 4.67
N LEU A 55 14.71 6.57 4.37
CA LEU A 55 15.04 5.45 3.50
C LEU A 55 15.48 5.98 2.13
N LYS A 56 14.63 6.77 1.47
CA LYS A 56 14.92 7.29 0.13
C LYS A 56 16.19 8.13 0.11
N ASP A 57 16.38 9.01 1.09
CA ASP A 57 17.55 9.89 1.14
C ASP A 57 18.85 9.12 1.39
N ALA A 58 18.80 8.06 2.20
CA ALA A 58 19.97 7.22 2.50
C ALA A 58 20.32 6.29 1.33
N THR A 59 19.35 5.80 0.56
CA THR A 59 19.59 4.70 -0.38
C THR A 59 19.57 5.13 -1.84
N VAL A 60 18.70 6.05 -2.26
CA VAL A 60 18.47 6.36 -3.68
C VAL A 60 19.69 6.98 -4.35
N LYS A 61 20.49 7.76 -3.61
CA LYS A 61 21.70 8.40 -4.13
C LYS A 61 23.01 7.67 -3.79
N ARG A 62 22.99 6.79 -2.78
CA ARG A 62 24.22 6.16 -2.25
C ARG A 62 24.41 4.72 -2.71
N LEU A 63 23.34 4.04 -3.11
CA LEU A 63 23.38 2.62 -3.44
C LEU A 63 23.07 2.43 -4.91
N HIS A 64 24.04 1.88 -5.63
CA HIS A 64 23.85 1.34 -6.96
C HIS A 64 23.73 -0.18 -6.83
N TYR A 65 22.66 -0.73 -7.43
CA TYR A 65 22.43 -2.15 -7.46
C TYR A 65 22.81 -2.70 -8.82
N GLU A 66 23.69 -3.70 -8.85
CA GLU A 66 24.05 -4.40 -10.09
C GLU A 66 23.01 -5.47 -10.45
N SER A 67 22.18 -5.88 -9.49
CA SER A 67 21.12 -6.86 -9.69
C SER A 67 19.91 -6.59 -8.80
N HIS A 68 18.74 -7.08 -9.22
CA HIS A 68 17.53 -7.01 -8.40
C HIS A 68 17.64 -7.79 -7.09
N ASP A 69 18.49 -8.81 -7.02
CA ASP A 69 18.65 -9.59 -5.79
C ASP A 69 19.46 -8.84 -4.73
N GLN A 70 20.35 -7.94 -5.14
CA GLN A 70 21.01 -7.00 -4.23
C GLN A 70 20.00 -6.01 -3.65
N LEU A 71 19.10 -5.47 -4.49
CA LEU A 71 18.01 -4.60 -4.03
C LEU A 71 17.07 -5.32 -3.06
N ARG A 72 16.65 -6.55 -3.37
CA ARG A 72 15.74 -7.33 -2.52
C ARG A 72 16.30 -7.61 -1.14
N ARG A 73 17.57 -8.05 -1.06
CA ARG A 73 18.25 -8.29 0.23
C ARG A 73 18.29 -7.02 1.07
N HIS A 74 18.70 -5.92 0.46
CA HIS A 74 18.81 -4.67 1.18
C HIS A 74 17.46 -4.11 1.66
N LEU A 75 16.38 -4.28 0.87
CA LEU A 75 15.02 -3.96 1.31
C LEU A 75 14.57 -4.85 2.48
N ALA A 76 14.91 -6.14 2.47
CA ALA A 76 14.58 -7.05 3.55
C ALA A 76 15.28 -6.66 4.87
N ASP A 77 16.57 -6.33 4.80
CA ASP A 77 17.34 -5.88 5.97
C ASP A 77 16.75 -4.59 6.56
N PHE A 78 16.36 -3.63 5.70
CA PHE A 78 15.71 -2.40 6.14
C PHE A 78 14.39 -2.66 6.88
N VAL A 79 13.52 -3.49 6.29
CA VAL A 79 12.22 -3.84 6.90
C VAL A 79 12.42 -4.57 8.22
N ALA A 80 13.40 -5.48 8.30
CA ALA A 80 13.72 -6.22 9.51
C ALA A 80 14.16 -5.27 10.64
N VAL A 81 15.14 -4.40 10.37
CA VAL A 81 15.62 -3.42 11.36
C VAL A 81 14.48 -2.52 11.81
N TYR A 82 13.71 -1.96 10.87
CA TYR A 82 12.64 -1.01 11.17
C TYR A 82 11.49 -1.62 11.99
N ASN A 83 11.11 -2.88 11.73
CA ASN A 83 10.03 -3.56 12.46
C ASN A 83 10.49 -4.16 13.80
N SER A 84 11.80 -4.22 14.05
CA SER A 84 12.40 -4.76 15.29
C SER A 84 12.81 -3.69 16.31
N ALA A 85 12.72 -2.41 15.92
CA ALA A 85 13.02 -1.24 16.75
C ALA A 85 11.76 -0.69 17.43
#